data_AF-A0A850UAM1-F1
#
_entry.id   AF-A0A850UAM1-F1
#
_cell.length_a   1.000
_cell.length_b   1.000
_cell.length_c   1.000
_cell.angle_alpha   90.00
_cell.angle_beta   90.00
_cell.angle_gamma   90.00
#
_symmetry.space_group_name_H-M   'P 1'
#
loop_
_entity.id
_entity.type
_entity.pdbx_description
1 polymer ?
#
loop_
_entity_poly.entity_id
_entity_poly.type
_entity_poly.pdbx_seq_one_letter_code
_entity_poly.pdbx_strand_id
1 'polypeptide(L)'
;MSVIHRLTAGWLVDHLSFINQCGYEICDSYVCPGSVTLDTSVTSTGDCHTASTIAAASSSRDGQISGPGDAIETEGKPAKTRYVFREEFFDIFKPHIAAAPDKQLWQECPEVSLTEAKANSNREEHQEGAKSDKRRRKCAFNQGEQDALEYHSKVRKLIWEGTLHLVQEGLKSGFLHRATAELSCRRNVVPGHIGCGLAELCEMAKQFPAVNESDQQAVHVLDDETSIPEQDLLSCVAENSSNCAKIVVLMGQKYLVPPKSSFLLSDISCLQPLLNYKKKYNVIVIDPPWENKSVKRSNRYSYLSSWQIKQIPVPALAAPNCLVVTWVTNRQKHLRFVKHELYPYWSVKTLAEWHWVKVTRTGEFVLPLDSLHKKPYEVLVLGRVQGGEKEALRKSEDVLPIPEHKLIVSVPCSLHSHKPPLTAVLAEFIKPDVECLELFARNLQPGWTSWGNEVLKFQHIDYFTLLQKE
;
A
#
# COMPACT_ATOMS: atom_id res chain seq x y z
N MET A 1 -9.82 10.09 10.82
CA MET A 1 -8.36 10.28 10.80
C MET A 1 -7.71 8.91 10.80
N SER A 2 -6.84 8.61 9.84
CA SER A 2 -6.20 7.28 9.69
C SER A 2 -5.03 7.05 10.67
N VAL A 3 -4.37 8.12 11.12
CA VAL A 3 -3.45 8.07 12.28
C VAL A 3 -4.28 8.33 13.53
N ILE A 4 -4.29 7.36 14.45
CA ILE A 4 -5.02 7.43 15.72
C ILE A 4 -4.21 8.18 16.76
N HIS A 5 -2.92 7.82 16.88
CA HIS A 5 -1.99 8.47 17.81
C HIS A 5 -0.63 8.67 17.16
N ARG A 6 0.03 9.76 17.56
CA ARG A 6 1.40 10.11 17.17
C ARG A 6 2.22 10.32 18.43
N LEU A 7 3.26 9.53 18.61
CA LEU A 7 4.19 9.60 19.73
C LEU A 7 5.63 9.73 19.21
N THR A 8 6.57 10.02 20.12
CA THR A 8 8.00 10.06 19.78
C THR A 8 8.51 8.76 19.17
N ALA A 9 7.95 7.60 19.56
CA ALA A 9 8.31 6.31 18.99
C ALA A 9 7.79 6.10 17.55
N GLY A 10 6.71 6.78 17.15
CA GLY A 10 6.07 6.57 15.85
C GLY A 10 4.55 6.75 15.91
N TRP A 11 3.82 5.98 15.11
CA TRP A 11 2.40 6.17 14.85
C TRP A 11 1.59 4.91 15.14
N LEU A 12 0.42 5.09 15.74
CA LEU A 12 -0.64 4.07 15.76
C LEU A 12 -1.61 4.38 14.62
N VAL A 13 -1.74 3.46 13.68
CA VAL A 13 -2.47 3.66 12.43
C VAL A 13 -3.67 2.73 12.37
N ASP A 14 -4.83 3.29 12.06
CA ASP A 14 -6.01 2.54 11.66
C ASP A 14 -5.91 2.22 10.17
N HIS A 15 -5.41 1.02 9.90
CA HIS A 15 -5.18 0.51 8.55
C HIS A 15 -6.50 0.41 7.76
N LEU A 16 -7.58 -0.08 8.37
CA LEU A 16 -8.89 -0.21 7.71
C LEU A 16 -9.47 1.17 7.43
N SER A 17 -9.46 2.07 8.41
CA SER A 17 -9.97 3.42 8.21
C SER A 17 -9.17 4.17 7.14
N PHE A 18 -7.88 3.87 6.96
CA PHE A 18 -7.11 4.45 5.86
C PHE A 18 -7.71 4.03 4.51
N ILE A 19 -7.90 2.73 4.30
CA ILE A 19 -8.48 2.20 3.05
C ILE A 19 -9.87 2.79 2.80
N ASN A 20 -10.70 2.87 3.84
CA ASN A 20 -12.07 3.39 3.72
C ASN A 20 -12.16 4.92 3.55
N GLN A 21 -11.05 5.64 3.78
CA GLN A 21 -10.93 7.06 3.47
C GLN A 21 -10.49 7.29 2.02
N CYS A 22 -10.22 6.24 1.23
CA CYS A 22 -9.81 6.37 -0.17
C CYS A 22 -10.92 6.84 -1.13
N GLY A 23 -12.08 7.30 -0.65
CA GLY A 23 -13.09 7.93 -1.51
C GLY A 23 -13.78 6.98 -2.49
N TYR A 24 -14.08 5.76 -2.05
CA TYR A 24 -14.79 4.73 -2.82
C TYR A 24 -16.29 5.02 -3.01
N GLU A 25 -16.61 6.21 -3.49
CA GLU A 25 -17.97 6.66 -3.83
C GLU A 25 -18.12 6.73 -5.34
N ILE A 26 -19.09 6.01 -5.89
CA ILE A 26 -19.47 6.08 -7.29
C ILE A 26 -20.62 7.07 -7.43
N CYS A 27 -20.53 7.92 -8.44
CA CYS A 27 -21.52 8.95 -8.74
C CYS A 27 -22.45 8.38 -9.82
N ASP A 28 -23.73 8.15 -9.48
CA ASP A 28 -24.70 7.62 -10.44
C ASP A 28 -25.01 8.74 -11.45
N SER A 29 -24.60 8.55 -12.70
CA SER A 29 -24.84 9.47 -13.81
C SER A 29 -26.29 9.38 -14.33
N TYR A 30 -27.29 9.32 -13.45
CA TYR A 30 -28.70 9.30 -13.86
C TYR A 30 -29.61 10.02 -12.87
N VAL A 31 -29.76 11.34 -13.05
CA VAL A 31 -31.06 12.01 -13.03
C VAL A 31 -31.02 13.13 -14.08
N CYS A 32 -31.37 12.82 -15.33
CA CYS A 32 -31.87 13.87 -16.22
C CYS A 32 -33.33 14.15 -15.79
N PRO A 33 -33.70 15.37 -15.35
CA PRO A 33 -35.10 15.71 -15.20
C PRO A 33 -35.70 15.86 -16.61
N GLY A 34 -36.53 14.89 -17.00
CA GLY A 34 -37.57 15.02 -18.02
C GLY A 34 -37.09 15.38 -19.44
N SER A 35 -36.93 14.36 -20.29
CA SER A 35 -37.24 14.56 -21.71
C SER A 35 -38.73 14.86 -21.82
N VAL A 36 -39.07 16.14 -21.99
CA VAL A 36 -40.39 16.50 -22.52
C VAL A 36 -40.37 16.09 -23.99
N THR A 37 -40.99 14.94 -24.26
CA THR A 37 -41.45 14.57 -25.59
C THR A 37 -42.54 15.56 -25.98
N LEU A 38 -42.21 16.51 -26.83
CA LEU A 38 -43.18 17.26 -27.62
C LEU A 38 -43.03 16.83 -29.07
N ASP A 39 -43.68 15.72 -29.39
CA ASP A 39 -44.10 15.43 -30.75
C ASP A 39 -45.23 16.40 -31.09
N THR A 40 -44.97 17.34 -31.98
CA THR A 40 -46.00 17.79 -32.93
C THR A 40 -45.36 18.29 -34.21
N SER A 41 -45.62 17.55 -35.27
CA SER A 41 -45.40 17.87 -36.68
C SER A 41 -45.89 19.26 -37.07
N VAL A 42 -45.16 19.97 -37.95
CA VAL A 42 -45.65 20.57 -39.22
C VAL A 42 -44.44 20.97 -40.09
N THR A 43 -44.60 20.73 -41.39
CA THR A 43 -43.71 20.98 -42.53
C THR A 43 -43.54 22.46 -42.93
N SER A 44 -42.43 22.70 -43.66
CA SER A 44 -42.33 23.57 -44.87
C SER A 44 -41.75 24.99 -44.78
N THR A 45 -40.71 25.17 -45.62
CA THR A 45 -40.27 26.33 -46.44
C THR A 45 -39.50 27.51 -45.84
N GLY A 46 -38.36 27.82 -46.48
CA GLY A 46 -38.04 29.18 -46.93
C GLY A 46 -36.84 29.89 -46.30
N ASP A 47 -35.67 29.76 -46.95
CA ASP A 47 -34.81 30.85 -47.46
C ASP A 47 -34.37 32.08 -46.62
N CYS A 48 -33.07 32.38 -46.84
CA CYS A 48 -32.39 33.69 -46.89
C CYS A 48 -31.77 34.32 -45.60
N HIS A 49 -30.45 34.53 -45.69
CA HIS A 49 -29.61 35.71 -45.36
C HIS A 49 -30.10 36.72 -44.27
N THR A 50 -29.30 37.23 -43.32
CA THR A 50 -28.08 38.06 -43.46
C THR A 50 -27.55 38.42 -42.06
N ALA A 51 -26.28 38.82 -42.00
CA ALA A 51 -25.54 39.33 -40.85
C ALA A 51 -26.12 40.60 -40.17
N SER A 52 -25.83 40.81 -38.88
CA SER A 52 -25.03 41.98 -38.42
C SER A 52 -24.88 42.04 -36.90
N THR A 53 -23.64 42.33 -36.51
CA THR A 53 -23.04 42.85 -35.28
C THR A 53 -23.72 44.09 -34.67
N ILE A 54 -23.47 44.32 -33.37
CA ILE A 54 -23.23 45.60 -32.60
C ILE A 54 -23.90 45.48 -31.21
N ALA A 55 -23.17 45.24 -30.12
CA ALA A 55 -22.39 46.14 -29.25
C ALA A 55 -23.18 46.87 -28.13
N ALA A 56 -22.77 46.55 -26.89
CA ALA A 56 -22.51 47.40 -25.71
C ALA A 56 -23.60 48.28 -25.03
N ALA A 57 -23.57 48.16 -23.69
CA ALA A 57 -23.62 49.21 -22.65
C ALA A 57 -24.88 49.33 -21.75
N SER A 58 -24.68 48.92 -20.49
CA SER A 58 -25.06 49.54 -19.20
C SER A 58 -26.22 50.54 -19.11
N SER A 59 -27.15 50.35 -18.16
CA SER A 59 -27.28 51.14 -16.92
C SER A 59 -28.49 50.71 -16.08
N SER A 60 -28.50 51.18 -14.83
CA SER A 60 -29.32 50.80 -13.67
C SER A 60 -30.60 51.63 -13.49
N ARG A 61 -31.66 51.03 -12.93
CA ARG A 61 -32.34 51.39 -11.66
C ARG A 61 -33.80 50.89 -11.59
N ASP A 62 -34.08 50.26 -10.44
CA ASP A 62 -35.30 50.12 -9.63
C ASP A 62 -36.72 50.23 -10.22
N GLY A 63 -37.51 49.19 -9.93
CA GLY A 63 -38.98 49.18 -9.95
C GLY A 63 -39.52 47.87 -9.35
N GLN A 64 -40.12 47.97 -8.17
CA GLN A 64 -40.66 46.89 -7.34
C GLN A 64 -42.09 46.48 -7.76
N ILE A 65 -42.44 45.18 -7.66
CA ILE A 65 -43.69 44.58 -7.12
C ILE A 65 -44.04 43.21 -7.76
N SER A 66 -43.88 42.16 -6.94
CA SER A 66 -44.71 40.95 -6.70
C SER A 66 -45.26 40.06 -7.83
N GLY A 67 -44.78 38.81 -7.87
CA GLY A 67 -45.37 37.63 -8.54
C GLY A 67 -44.73 36.31 -8.03
N PRO A 68 -45.40 35.14 -8.14
CA PRO A 68 -45.46 34.15 -7.06
C PRO A 68 -44.39 33.04 -7.09
N GLY A 69 -43.98 32.62 -5.89
CA GLY A 69 -43.53 31.26 -5.59
C GLY A 69 -42.24 30.80 -6.25
N ASP A 70 -41.10 31.14 -5.64
CA ASP A 70 -39.85 30.42 -5.88
C ASP A 70 -40.07 28.95 -5.48
N ALA A 71 -40.29 28.10 -6.49
CA ALA A 71 -39.91 26.71 -6.41
C ALA A 71 -38.39 26.72 -6.21
N ILE A 72 -37.95 26.49 -4.97
CA ILE A 72 -36.58 26.12 -4.68
C ILE A 72 -36.37 24.84 -5.48
N GLU A 73 -35.70 24.94 -6.64
CA GLU A 73 -35.02 23.82 -7.25
C GLU A 73 -33.98 23.36 -6.24
N THR A 74 -34.39 22.46 -5.36
CA THR A 74 -33.46 21.55 -4.72
C THR A 74 -32.88 20.71 -5.85
N GLU A 75 -31.74 21.17 -6.39
CA GLU A 75 -30.84 20.32 -7.16
C GLU A 75 -30.68 19.01 -6.39
N GLY A 76 -31.28 17.94 -6.93
CA GLY A 76 -31.16 16.61 -6.37
C GLY A 76 -29.68 16.26 -6.36
N LYS A 77 -29.07 16.14 -5.19
CA LYS A 77 -27.71 15.60 -5.09
C LYS A 77 -27.72 14.25 -5.81
N PRO A 78 -26.80 14.02 -6.77
CA PRO A 78 -26.74 12.74 -7.47
C PRO A 78 -26.62 11.62 -6.43
N ALA A 79 -27.38 10.55 -6.63
CA ALA A 79 -27.26 9.37 -5.80
C ALA A 79 -25.80 8.90 -5.84
N LYS A 80 -25.22 8.73 -4.66
CA LYS A 80 -23.83 8.27 -4.51
C LYS A 80 -23.84 6.94 -3.81
N THR A 81 -23.30 5.96 -4.48
CA THR A 81 -23.15 4.61 -3.96
C THR A 81 -21.77 4.49 -3.31
N ARG A 82 -21.71 4.21 -2.01
CA ARG A 82 -20.45 4.14 -1.25
C ARG A 82 -20.07 2.68 -1.01
N TYR A 83 -18.82 2.35 -1.34
CA TYR A 83 -18.21 1.07 -1.04
C TYR A 83 -17.27 1.21 0.15
N VAL A 84 -17.29 0.21 1.04
CA VAL A 84 -16.41 0.15 2.20
C VAL A 84 -15.73 -1.20 2.25
N PHE A 85 -14.42 -1.18 2.42
CA PHE A 85 -13.61 -2.37 2.55
C PHE A 85 -14.05 -3.15 3.79
N ARG A 86 -14.18 -4.46 3.59
CA ARG A 86 -14.69 -5.43 4.57
C ARG A 86 -13.87 -5.44 5.85
N GLU A 87 -14.52 -5.21 6.98
CA GLU A 87 -13.86 -5.08 8.28
C GLU A 87 -13.33 -6.41 8.82
N GLU A 88 -13.93 -7.53 8.41
CA GLU A 88 -13.55 -8.87 8.86
C GLU A 88 -12.10 -9.24 8.52
N PHE A 89 -11.51 -8.59 7.52
CA PHE A 89 -10.10 -8.76 7.20
C PHE A 89 -9.17 -8.15 8.26
N PHE A 90 -9.68 -7.36 9.19
CA PHE A 90 -8.93 -6.71 10.27
C PHE A 90 -9.32 -7.21 11.67
N ASP A 91 -10.12 -8.27 11.73
CA ASP A 91 -10.62 -8.87 12.98
C ASP A 91 -9.64 -9.88 13.57
N ILE A 92 -8.42 -9.42 13.85
CA ILE A 92 -7.37 -10.25 14.46
C ILE A 92 -7.40 -10.06 15.97
N PHE A 93 -8.17 -10.90 16.66
CA PHE A 93 -8.32 -10.83 18.13
C PHE A 93 -7.34 -11.69 18.91
N LYS A 94 -6.70 -12.67 18.26
CA LYS A 94 -5.75 -13.60 18.90
C LYS A 94 -4.43 -13.65 18.14
N PRO A 95 -3.28 -13.78 18.83
CA PRO A 95 -2.01 -14.07 18.18
C PRO A 95 -2.11 -15.35 17.34
N HIS A 96 -1.41 -15.39 16.20
CA HIS A 96 -1.37 -16.57 15.34
C HIS A 96 -0.63 -17.75 15.99
N ILE A 97 0.24 -17.46 16.95
CA ILE A 97 0.94 -18.44 17.78
C ILE A 97 0.86 -17.90 19.21
N ALA A 98 0.24 -18.65 20.12
CA ALA A 98 0.24 -18.32 21.53
C ALA A 98 1.68 -18.33 22.07
N ALA A 99 2.06 -17.29 22.83
CA ALA A 99 3.28 -17.34 23.62
C ALA A 99 3.16 -18.48 24.64
N ALA A 100 4.27 -19.15 24.95
CA ALA A 100 4.28 -20.14 26.03
C ALA A 100 3.78 -19.48 27.34
N PRO A 101 3.03 -20.20 28.20
CA PRO A 101 2.34 -19.60 29.36
C PRO A 101 3.22 -18.81 30.35
N ASP A 102 4.55 -18.95 30.31
CA ASP A 102 5.46 -18.34 31.28
C ASP A 102 5.99 -16.95 30.91
N LYS A 103 5.38 -16.26 29.93
CA LYS A 103 5.65 -14.83 29.65
C LYS A 103 4.36 -14.06 29.40
N GLN A 104 3.37 -14.25 30.26
CA GLN A 104 2.33 -13.23 30.39
C GLN A 104 2.99 -11.91 30.79
N LEU A 105 2.55 -10.82 30.15
CA LEU A 105 2.82 -9.46 30.59
C LEU A 105 2.67 -9.39 32.11
N TRP A 106 3.50 -8.57 32.77
CA TRP A 106 3.73 -8.47 34.23
C TRP A 106 4.89 -9.32 34.77
N GLN A 107 6.13 -9.02 34.38
CA GLN A 107 7.26 -8.89 35.31
C GLN A 107 8.54 -8.43 34.60
N GLU A 108 9.37 -7.72 35.37
CA GLU A 108 10.61 -7.05 34.99
C GLU A 108 11.62 -7.97 34.29
N CYS A 109 12.44 -7.35 33.43
CA CYS A 109 13.55 -7.97 32.70
C CYS A 109 14.41 -8.91 33.56
N PRO A 110 14.68 -10.15 33.10
CA PRO A 110 15.91 -10.83 33.47
C PRO A 110 16.95 -10.57 32.38
N GLU A 111 18.06 -9.94 32.78
CA GLU A 111 19.31 -9.89 32.02
C GLU A 111 19.76 -11.30 31.65
N VAL A 112 20.11 -11.50 30.38
CA VAL A 112 20.67 -12.78 29.91
C VAL A 112 22.16 -12.78 30.23
N SER A 113 22.55 -13.39 31.35
CA SER A 113 23.95 -13.66 31.69
C SER A 113 24.49 -14.84 30.87
N LEU A 114 25.46 -14.56 30.00
CA LEU A 114 26.35 -15.57 29.41
C LEU A 114 27.42 -15.91 30.45
N THR A 115 27.38 -17.09 31.05
CA THR A 115 28.50 -17.60 31.85
C THR A 115 29.09 -18.86 31.24
N GLU A 116 30.38 -18.73 30.95
CA GLU A 116 31.35 -19.76 30.60
C GLU A 116 31.32 -20.94 31.59
N ALA A 117 31.49 -22.14 31.06
CA ALA A 117 31.88 -23.30 31.86
C ALA A 117 33.21 -23.84 31.32
N LYS A 118 34.31 -23.44 31.96
CA LYS A 118 35.57 -24.20 31.97
C LYS A 118 35.45 -25.30 33.03
N ALA A 119 35.73 -26.55 32.65
CA ALA A 119 36.24 -27.55 33.58
C ALA A 119 37.14 -28.52 32.83
N ASN A 120 38.32 -28.74 33.41
CA ASN A 120 39.46 -29.47 32.90
C ASN A 120 39.44 -30.95 33.34
N SER A 121 40.18 -31.74 32.56
CA SER A 121 40.99 -32.93 32.92
C SER A 121 40.37 -34.32 33.12
N ASN A 122 40.79 -35.20 32.18
CA ASN A 122 41.55 -36.46 32.36
C ASN A 122 40.86 -37.83 32.58
N ARG A 123 41.27 -38.75 31.68
CA ARG A 123 41.33 -40.24 31.74
C ARG A 123 39.99 -40.98 31.76
N GLU A 124 39.75 -42.09 31.06
CA GLU A 124 40.60 -43.22 30.65
C GLU A 124 40.00 -43.93 29.40
N GLU A 125 40.82 -44.63 28.63
CA GLU A 125 40.38 -45.52 27.53
C GLU A 125 39.76 -46.82 28.08
N HIS A 126 38.58 -47.20 27.58
CA HIS A 126 38.23 -48.61 27.32
C HIS A 126 37.13 -48.72 26.25
N GLN A 127 37.35 -49.65 25.32
CA GLN A 127 36.43 -50.06 24.25
C GLN A 127 35.28 -50.91 24.82
N GLU A 128 34.06 -50.72 24.31
CA GLU A 128 33.19 -51.77 23.72
C GLU A 128 31.72 -51.29 23.62
N GLY A 129 31.02 -51.74 22.56
CA GLY A 129 29.59 -52.03 22.65
C GLY A 129 28.59 -50.96 22.18
N ALA A 130 28.21 -51.06 20.90
CA ALA A 130 26.99 -50.60 20.23
C ALA A 130 25.83 -49.99 21.06
N LYS A 131 25.41 -48.77 20.68
CA LYS A 131 24.02 -48.40 20.30
C LYS A 131 24.02 -46.98 19.73
N SER A 132 23.56 -46.83 18.49
CA SER A 132 23.49 -45.55 17.77
C SER A 132 22.31 -44.70 18.28
N ASP A 133 22.47 -44.07 19.43
CA ASP A 133 21.62 -42.95 19.79
C ASP A 133 21.97 -41.78 18.87
N LYS A 134 21.08 -41.51 17.90
CA LYS A 134 21.10 -40.27 17.11
C LYS A 134 20.90 -39.10 18.07
N ARG A 135 21.99 -38.64 18.70
CA ARG A 135 22.09 -37.31 19.29
C ARG A 135 21.60 -36.33 18.23
N ARG A 136 20.40 -35.76 18.42
CA ARG A 136 19.96 -34.58 17.69
C ARG A 136 21.08 -33.56 17.81
N ARG A 137 21.86 -33.36 16.74
CA ARG A 137 22.79 -32.23 16.63
C ARG A 137 21.96 -31.00 16.98
N LYS A 138 22.31 -30.28 18.06
CA LYS A 138 21.87 -28.89 18.25
C LYS A 138 22.18 -28.21 16.92
N CYS A 139 21.14 -27.89 16.16
CA CYS A 139 21.32 -27.35 14.82
C CYS A 139 21.97 -25.99 15.00
N ALA A 140 23.25 -25.88 14.67
CA ALA A 140 23.93 -24.60 14.64
C ALA A 140 23.19 -23.72 13.64
N PHE A 141 22.70 -22.56 14.08
CA PHE A 141 22.06 -21.59 13.21
C PHE A 141 22.96 -21.29 12.02
N ASN A 142 22.39 -21.19 10.82
CA ASN A 142 23.17 -20.75 9.66
C ASN A 142 23.52 -19.26 9.81
N GLN A 143 24.53 -18.79 9.07
CA GLN A 143 25.01 -17.39 9.19
C GLN A 143 23.86 -16.37 9.03
N GLY A 144 22.93 -16.59 8.10
CA GLY A 144 21.81 -15.68 7.90
C GLY A 144 20.81 -15.66 9.06
N GLU A 145 20.69 -16.76 9.82
CA GLU A 145 19.90 -16.81 11.06
C GLU A 145 20.62 -16.09 12.21
N GLN A 146 21.94 -16.23 12.30
CA GLN A 146 22.76 -15.51 13.28
C GLN A 146 22.72 -14.00 13.04
N ASP A 147 22.93 -13.56 11.79
CA ASP A 147 22.81 -12.16 11.39
C ASP A 147 21.41 -11.61 11.76
N ALA A 148 20.35 -12.39 11.56
CA ALA A 148 18.99 -11.99 11.87
C ALA A 148 18.72 -11.87 13.37
N LEU A 149 19.30 -12.76 14.18
CA LEU A 149 19.25 -12.70 15.64
C LEU A 149 20.01 -11.47 16.15
N GLU A 150 21.21 -11.21 15.62
CA GLU A 150 22.01 -10.05 15.99
C GLU A 150 21.27 -8.74 15.68
N TYR A 151 20.71 -8.62 14.47
CA TYR A 151 19.89 -7.47 14.10
C TYR A 151 18.68 -7.31 15.02
N HIS A 152 17.97 -8.41 15.29
CA HIS A 152 16.81 -8.38 16.18
C HIS A 152 17.18 -7.89 17.58
N SER A 153 18.28 -8.37 18.16
CA SER A 153 18.75 -7.91 19.48
C SER A 153 18.98 -6.40 19.55
N LYS A 154 19.43 -5.77 18.45
CA LYS A 154 19.63 -4.31 18.36
C LYS A 154 18.30 -3.54 18.40
N VAL A 155 17.28 -4.02 17.68
CA VAL A 155 15.99 -3.30 17.55
C VAL A 155 14.92 -3.75 18.55
N ARG A 156 15.12 -4.89 19.23
CA ARG A 156 14.12 -5.53 20.10
C ARG A 156 13.57 -4.59 21.17
N LYS A 157 14.45 -3.94 21.94
CA LYS A 157 14.06 -3.07 23.06
C LYS A 157 13.22 -1.90 22.57
N LEU A 158 13.68 -1.25 21.50
CA LEU A 158 12.99 -0.13 20.86
C LEU A 158 11.59 -0.53 20.37
N ILE A 159 11.47 -1.67 19.67
CA ILE A 159 10.19 -2.16 19.17
C ILE A 159 9.25 -2.46 20.34
N TRP A 160 9.74 -3.13 21.39
CA TRP A 160 8.94 -3.47 22.56
C TRP A 160 8.42 -2.21 23.28
N GLU A 161 9.31 -1.31 23.68
CA GLU A 161 8.96 -0.10 24.44
C GLU A 161 8.11 0.86 23.61
N GLY A 162 8.44 1.08 22.35
CA GLY A 162 7.68 1.96 21.47
C GLY A 162 6.27 1.42 21.18
N THR A 163 6.15 0.10 20.97
CA THR A 163 4.84 -0.54 20.78
C THR A 163 4.00 -0.46 22.05
N LEU A 164 4.60 -0.68 23.23
CA LEU A 164 3.89 -0.61 24.50
C LEU A 164 3.21 0.75 24.70
N HIS A 165 3.92 1.86 24.47
CA HIS A 165 3.34 3.19 24.61
C HIS A 165 2.22 3.46 23.60
N LEU A 166 2.41 3.08 22.33
CA LEU A 166 1.38 3.25 21.30
C LEU A 166 0.12 2.40 21.58
N VAL A 167 0.30 1.18 22.06
CA VAL A 167 -0.81 0.29 22.45
C VAL A 167 -1.55 0.84 23.67
N GLN A 168 -0.84 1.38 24.67
CA GLN A 168 -1.48 2.01 25.82
C GLN A 168 -2.38 3.18 25.40
N GLU A 169 -1.92 4.06 24.51
CA GLU A 169 -2.75 5.15 23.98
C GLU A 169 -3.92 4.62 23.14
N GLY A 170 -3.70 3.56 22.33
CA GLY A 170 -4.76 2.90 21.58
C GLY A 170 -5.86 2.29 22.46
N LEU A 171 -5.49 1.73 23.63
CA LEU A 171 -6.44 1.22 24.62
C LEU A 171 -7.18 2.36 25.33
N LYS A 172 -6.50 3.47 25.65
CA LYS A 172 -7.11 4.65 26.27
C LYS A 172 -8.14 5.33 25.37
N SER A 173 -7.87 5.40 24.06
CA SER A 173 -8.80 5.99 23.09
C SER A 173 -9.94 5.05 22.69
N GLY A 174 -9.92 3.79 23.13
CA GLY A 174 -10.92 2.78 22.76
C GLY A 174 -10.73 2.20 21.35
N PHE A 175 -9.66 2.56 20.64
CA PHE A 175 -9.33 2.00 19.33
C PHE A 175 -8.90 0.53 19.43
N LEU A 176 -8.11 0.21 20.45
CA LEU A 176 -7.79 -1.17 20.86
C LEU A 176 -8.67 -1.56 22.04
N HIS A 177 -8.95 -2.85 22.18
CA HIS A 177 -9.87 -3.37 23.20
C HIS A 177 -9.13 -4.24 24.21
N ARG A 178 -9.47 -4.13 25.50
CA ARG A 178 -9.01 -5.15 26.46
C ARG A 178 -9.71 -6.47 26.15
N ALA A 179 -9.01 -7.58 26.26
CA ALA A 179 -9.57 -8.90 26.04
C ALA A 179 -10.74 -9.14 27.03
N THR A 180 -11.98 -9.05 26.55
CA THR A 180 -13.18 -9.52 27.26
C THR A 180 -13.60 -10.87 26.70
N ALA A 181 -14.23 -11.71 27.52
CA ALA A 181 -14.62 -13.06 27.15
C ALA A 181 -15.54 -13.11 25.90
N GLU A 182 -16.33 -12.06 25.65
CA GLU A 182 -17.31 -11.99 24.55
C GLU A 182 -16.69 -11.79 23.15
N LEU A 183 -15.54 -11.10 23.04
CA LEU A 183 -14.85 -10.88 21.76
C LEU A 183 -14.21 -12.16 21.20
N SER A 184 -14.14 -13.24 22.00
CA SER A 184 -13.52 -14.50 21.62
C SER A 184 -14.36 -15.36 20.67
N CYS A 185 -15.62 -14.98 20.40
CA CYS A 185 -16.59 -15.76 19.65
C CYS A 185 -16.82 -15.34 18.19
N ARG A 186 -16.27 -14.20 17.73
CA ARG A 186 -16.30 -13.88 16.29
C ARG A 186 -15.32 -14.81 15.58
N ARG A 187 -15.87 -15.79 14.87
CA ARG A 187 -15.10 -16.76 14.07
C ARG A 187 -14.45 -15.97 12.93
N ASN A 188 -13.13 -16.07 12.77
CA ASN A 188 -12.42 -15.52 11.61
C ASN A 188 -12.91 -16.26 10.35
N VAL A 189 -13.99 -15.79 9.74
CA VAL A 189 -14.37 -16.23 8.41
C VAL A 189 -13.43 -15.50 7.47
N VAL A 190 -12.30 -16.13 7.16
CA VAL A 190 -11.45 -15.67 6.05
C VAL A 190 -12.21 -16.06 4.79
N PRO A 191 -12.70 -15.10 3.98
CA PRO A 191 -13.28 -15.42 2.69
C PRO A 191 -12.28 -16.26 1.89
N GLY A 192 -12.80 -17.23 1.12
CA GLY A 192 -11.97 -18.07 0.26
C GLY A 192 -11.05 -17.22 -0.62
N HIS A 193 -9.88 -17.75 -0.96
CA HIS A 193 -8.96 -17.09 -1.88
C HIS A 193 -9.71 -16.73 -3.17
N ILE A 194 -9.89 -15.44 -3.42
CA ILE A 194 -10.42 -14.97 -4.69
C ILE A 194 -9.29 -15.18 -5.70
N GLY A 195 -9.52 -16.08 -6.66
CA GLY A 195 -8.57 -16.32 -7.74
C GLY A 195 -8.27 -15.00 -8.44
N CYS A 196 -7.00 -14.62 -8.52
CA CYS A 196 -6.55 -13.38 -9.13
C CYS A 196 -5.72 -13.73 -10.36
N GLY A 197 -6.35 -13.76 -11.52
CA GLY A 197 -5.72 -14.09 -12.81
C GLY A 197 -4.88 -12.96 -13.43
N LEU A 198 -4.69 -11.84 -12.71
CA LEU A 198 -4.01 -10.64 -13.21
C LEU A 198 -2.56 -10.91 -13.58
N ALA A 199 -1.85 -11.72 -12.78
CA ALA A 199 -0.46 -12.03 -13.04
C ALA A 199 -0.31 -12.90 -14.30
N GLU A 200 -1.17 -13.91 -14.46
CA GLU A 200 -1.24 -14.74 -15.66
C GLU A 200 -1.59 -13.93 -16.90
N LEU A 201 -2.52 -12.97 -16.78
CA LEU A 201 -2.85 -12.04 -17.85
C LEU A 201 -1.61 -11.21 -18.28
N CYS A 202 -0.86 -10.67 -17.32
CA CYS A 202 0.38 -9.96 -17.63
C CYS A 202 1.44 -10.86 -18.28
N GLU A 203 1.55 -12.13 -17.87
CA GLU A 203 2.46 -13.10 -18.50
C GLU A 203 2.06 -13.39 -19.95
N MET A 204 0.76 -13.58 -20.23
CA MET A 204 0.27 -13.74 -21.59
C MET A 204 0.52 -12.49 -22.43
N ALA A 205 0.37 -11.30 -21.83
CA ALA A 205 0.52 -10.03 -22.51
C ALA A 205 1.95 -9.77 -23.02
N LYS A 206 2.97 -10.44 -22.45
CA LYS A 206 4.37 -10.36 -22.92
C LYS A 206 4.55 -10.79 -24.36
N GLN A 207 3.62 -11.59 -24.89
CA GLN A 207 3.70 -12.17 -26.23
C GLN A 207 3.09 -11.26 -27.29
N PHE A 208 2.39 -10.18 -26.89
CA PHE A 208 1.90 -9.21 -27.87
C PHE A 208 3.07 -8.48 -28.51
N PRO A 209 3.08 -8.33 -29.85
CA PRO A 209 4.11 -7.56 -30.52
C PRO A 209 4.14 -6.14 -29.94
N ALA A 210 5.34 -5.61 -29.71
CA ALA A 210 5.51 -4.20 -29.37
C ALA A 210 4.92 -3.38 -30.53
N VAL A 211 3.70 -2.86 -30.33
CA VAL A 211 3.06 -1.97 -31.30
C VAL A 211 3.92 -0.70 -31.36
N ASN A 212 4.27 -0.27 -32.57
CA ASN A 212 5.24 0.79 -32.85
C ASN A 212 5.22 1.96 -31.84
N GLU A 213 6.40 2.31 -31.32
CA GLU A 213 6.60 3.33 -30.27
C GLU A 213 6.10 4.74 -30.65
N SER A 214 5.80 5.00 -31.93
CA SER A 214 5.46 6.32 -32.45
C SER A 214 3.99 6.73 -32.28
N ASP A 215 3.05 5.79 -32.09
CA ASP A 215 1.60 6.07 -32.12
C ASP A 215 0.83 5.67 -30.85
N GLN A 216 1.52 5.23 -29.78
CA GLN A 216 0.83 4.80 -28.56
C GLN A 216 0.43 5.99 -27.67
N GLN A 217 -0.87 6.08 -27.38
CA GLN A 217 -1.40 6.94 -26.33
C GLN A 217 -0.92 6.43 -24.96
N ALA A 218 0.01 7.17 -24.34
CA ALA A 218 0.65 6.75 -23.09
C ALA A 218 -0.31 6.64 -21.89
N VAL A 219 -1.50 7.25 -21.99
CA VAL A 219 -2.48 7.39 -20.90
C VAL A 219 -3.89 7.15 -21.43
N HIS A 220 -4.60 6.23 -20.79
CA HIS A 220 -6.03 6.02 -21.00
C HIS A 220 -6.81 6.57 -19.81
N VAL A 221 -7.56 7.65 -20.02
CA VAL A 221 -8.46 8.21 -19.00
C VAL A 221 -9.68 7.30 -18.88
N LEU A 222 -10.01 6.89 -17.66
CA LEU A 222 -11.18 6.06 -17.39
C LEU A 222 -12.44 6.91 -17.53
N ASP A 223 -13.39 6.51 -18.37
CA ASP A 223 -14.73 7.12 -18.48
C ASP A 223 -15.74 6.38 -17.59
N ASP A 224 -16.93 6.96 -17.38
CA ASP A 224 -17.88 6.47 -16.37
C ASP A 224 -18.57 5.13 -16.75
N GLU A 225 -18.61 4.77 -18.05
CA GLU A 225 -19.42 3.64 -18.57
C GLU A 225 -18.79 3.00 -19.83
N THR A 226 -17.48 2.72 -19.84
CA THR A 226 -16.87 1.97 -20.97
C THR A 226 -16.17 0.71 -20.51
N SER A 227 -16.57 -0.42 -21.10
CA SER A 227 -15.76 -1.64 -21.09
C SER A 227 -14.47 -1.33 -21.83
N ILE A 228 -13.38 -1.15 -21.09
CA ILE A 228 -12.08 -0.87 -21.69
C ILE A 228 -11.57 -2.17 -22.29
N PRO A 229 -11.09 -2.17 -23.54
CA PRO A 229 -10.41 -3.33 -24.10
C PRO A 229 -9.27 -3.74 -23.17
N GLU A 230 -9.20 -5.01 -22.79
CA GLU A 230 -8.18 -5.51 -21.84
C GLU A 230 -6.76 -5.17 -22.30
N GLN A 231 -6.55 -5.11 -23.62
CA GLN A 231 -5.29 -4.71 -24.24
C GLN A 231 -4.84 -3.31 -23.81
N ASP A 232 -5.76 -2.35 -23.75
CA ASP A 232 -5.42 -0.96 -23.41
C ASP A 232 -4.99 -0.84 -21.95
N LEU A 233 -5.67 -1.53 -21.04
CA LEU A 233 -5.30 -1.60 -19.61
C LEU A 233 -3.91 -2.20 -19.38
N LEU A 234 -3.42 -3.02 -20.31
CA LEU A 234 -2.11 -3.67 -20.26
C LEU A 234 -1.01 -2.86 -20.96
N SER A 235 -1.36 -2.03 -21.96
CA SER A 235 -0.40 -1.30 -22.79
C SER A 235 -0.22 0.17 -22.41
N CYS A 236 -1.10 0.77 -21.62
CA CYS A 236 -0.97 2.17 -21.20
C CYS A 236 -1.30 2.39 -19.72
N VAL A 237 -0.98 3.57 -19.20
CA VAL A 237 -1.36 3.96 -17.84
C VAL A 237 -2.84 4.30 -17.82
N ALA A 238 -3.63 3.58 -17.05
CA ALA A 238 -5.03 3.90 -16.81
C ALA A 238 -5.15 4.98 -15.73
N GLU A 239 -5.94 6.03 -15.97
CA GLU A 239 -6.06 7.16 -15.05
C GLU A 239 -7.54 7.45 -14.70
N ASN A 240 -7.88 7.36 -13.41
CA ASN A 240 -9.10 7.94 -12.89
C ASN A 240 -8.84 9.39 -12.47
N SER A 241 -9.12 10.35 -13.36
CA SER A 241 -9.00 11.79 -13.06
C SER A 241 -10.19 12.35 -12.27
N SER A 242 -11.25 11.56 -12.06
CA SER A 242 -12.47 11.97 -11.37
C SER A 242 -12.28 12.13 -9.86
N ASN A 243 -13.17 12.91 -9.24
CA ASN A 243 -13.33 13.00 -7.79
C ASN A 243 -14.16 11.83 -7.21
N CYS A 244 -14.75 10.98 -8.06
CA CYS A 244 -15.48 9.76 -7.68
C CYS A 244 -14.66 8.51 -8.05
N ALA A 245 -14.90 7.40 -7.36
CA ALA A 245 -14.37 6.11 -7.76
C ALA A 245 -15.06 5.60 -9.04
N LYS A 246 -14.37 4.76 -9.81
CA LYS A 246 -14.88 4.14 -11.03
C LYS A 246 -14.78 2.62 -10.96
N ILE A 247 -15.65 1.91 -11.66
CA ILE A 247 -15.55 0.45 -11.80
C ILE A 247 -14.94 0.13 -13.16
N VAL A 248 -13.89 -0.70 -13.16
CA VAL A 248 -13.31 -1.29 -14.36
C VAL A 248 -13.65 -2.77 -14.38
N VAL A 249 -14.05 -3.28 -15.55
CA VAL A 249 -14.30 -4.71 -15.78
C VAL A 249 -13.10 -5.31 -16.50
N LEU A 250 -12.49 -6.34 -15.94
CA LEU A 250 -11.34 -7.04 -16.50
C LEU A 250 -11.48 -8.53 -16.23
N MET A 251 -11.35 -9.37 -17.26
CA MET A 251 -11.56 -10.82 -17.19
C MET A 251 -12.93 -11.21 -16.58
N GLY A 252 -13.96 -10.41 -16.87
CA GLY A 252 -15.32 -10.58 -16.31
C GLY A 252 -15.46 -10.25 -14.83
N GLN A 253 -14.40 -9.75 -14.17
CA GLN A 253 -14.41 -9.32 -12.76
C GLN A 253 -14.47 -7.80 -12.66
N LYS A 254 -15.07 -7.28 -11.57
CA LYS A 254 -15.20 -5.85 -11.31
C LYS A 254 -14.15 -5.37 -10.30
N TYR A 255 -13.45 -4.30 -10.65
CA TYR A 255 -12.43 -3.66 -9.83
C TYR A 255 -12.77 -2.19 -9.58
N LEU A 256 -12.68 -1.76 -8.33
CA LEU A 256 -13.03 -0.42 -7.89
C LEU A 256 -11.79 0.48 -7.86
N VAL A 257 -11.67 1.41 -8.80
CA VAL A 257 -10.54 2.32 -8.95
C VAL A 257 -10.81 3.61 -8.14
N PRO A 258 -9.97 3.95 -7.15
CA PRO A 258 -10.14 5.16 -6.35
C PRO A 258 -10.10 6.46 -7.18
N PRO A 259 -10.69 7.56 -6.68
CA PRO A 259 -10.58 8.88 -7.31
C PRO A 259 -9.12 9.34 -7.41
N LYS A 260 -8.82 10.12 -8.44
CA LYS A 260 -7.50 10.73 -8.68
C LYS A 260 -6.34 9.73 -8.65
N SER A 261 -6.56 8.49 -9.07
CA SER A 261 -5.53 7.44 -9.04
C SER A 261 -5.18 7.01 -10.45
N SER A 262 -3.93 6.62 -10.65
CA SER A 262 -3.46 6.08 -11.92
C SER A 262 -2.80 4.74 -11.69
N PHE A 263 -2.90 3.81 -12.65
CA PHE A 263 -2.21 2.54 -12.54
C PHE A 263 -1.73 1.98 -13.88
N LEU A 264 -0.70 1.15 -13.80
CA LEU A 264 -0.24 0.32 -14.92
C LEU A 264 -0.24 -1.15 -14.48
N LEU A 265 -1.07 -1.95 -15.15
CA LEU A 265 -1.10 -3.41 -14.99
C LEU A 265 -0.17 -4.04 -16.00
N SER A 266 1.06 -4.35 -15.60
CA SER A 266 2.03 -4.99 -16.49
C SER A 266 3.09 -5.78 -15.74
N ASP A 267 3.79 -6.66 -16.45
CA ASP A 267 5.01 -7.28 -15.94
C ASP A 267 6.20 -6.30 -15.92
N ILE A 268 7.23 -6.61 -15.13
CA ILE A 268 8.48 -5.85 -15.08
C ILE A 268 9.17 -5.70 -16.44
N SER A 269 9.02 -6.65 -17.36
CA SER A 269 9.56 -6.51 -18.73
C SER A 269 8.84 -5.43 -19.54
N CYS A 270 7.64 -5.00 -19.12
CA CYS A 270 6.73 -4.11 -19.84
C CYS A 270 6.51 -2.80 -19.06
N LEU A 271 7.60 -2.18 -18.58
CA LEU A 271 7.59 -0.93 -17.81
C LEU A 271 7.58 0.34 -18.68
N GLN A 272 7.76 0.22 -20.00
CA GLN A 272 7.87 1.37 -20.91
C GLN A 272 6.68 2.35 -20.82
N PRO A 273 5.41 1.92 -20.70
CA PRO A 273 4.30 2.86 -20.57
C PRO A 273 4.41 3.79 -19.35
N LEU A 274 4.96 3.29 -18.23
CA LEU A 274 5.19 4.10 -17.03
C LEU A 274 6.28 5.17 -17.26
N LEU A 275 7.30 4.85 -18.05
CA LEU A 275 8.33 5.82 -18.45
C LEU A 275 7.79 6.85 -19.44
N ASN A 276 6.95 6.42 -20.37
CA ASN A 276 6.29 7.26 -21.37
C ASN A 276 5.21 8.17 -20.78
N TYR A 277 4.74 7.87 -19.56
CA TYR A 277 3.84 8.74 -18.81
C TYR A 277 4.48 10.09 -18.44
N LYS A 278 5.81 10.22 -18.54
CA LYS A 278 6.60 11.45 -18.36
C LYS A 278 6.43 12.16 -17.00
N LYS A 279 5.72 11.56 -16.04
CA LYS A 279 5.66 12.01 -14.65
C LYS A 279 6.95 11.70 -13.89
N LYS A 280 7.30 12.59 -12.98
CA LYS A 280 8.41 12.41 -12.02
C LYS A 280 7.86 12.43 -10.62
N TYR A 281 8.32 11.50 -9.79
CA TYR A 281 7.73 11.26 -8.48
C TYR A 281 8.61 11.79 -7.36
N ASN A 282 8.02 12.52 -6.42
CA ASN A 282 8.72 12.99 -5.22
C ASN A 282 8.80 11.90 -4.15
N VAL A 283 7.90 10.91 -4.20
CA VAL A 283 7.91 9.74 -3.32
C VAL A 283 7.75 8.48 -4.14
N ILE A 284 8.64 7.52 -3.96
CA ILE A 284 8.54 6.18 -4.56
C ILE A 284 8.55 5.15 -3.44
N VAL A 285 7.43 4.43 -3.28
CA VAL A 285 7.32 3.28 -2.39
C VAL A 285 7.48 2.00 -3.19
N ILE A 286 8.24 1.04 -2.68
CA ILE A 286 8.56 -0.21 -3.38
C ILE A 286 8.37 -1.38 -2.42
N ASP A 287 7.59 -2.40 -2.81
CA ASP A 287 7.48 -3.69 -2.10
C ASP A 287 7.93 -4.85 -3.01
N PRO A 288 9.25 -5.04 -3.23
CA PRO A 288 9.73 -6.03 -4.18
C PRO A 288 9.27 -7.45 -3.84
N PRO A 289 8.98 -8.31 -4.84
CA PRO A 289 8.66 -9.71 -4.64
C PRO A 289 9.94 -10.50 -4.30
N TRP A 290 10.41 -10.31 -3.07
CA TRP A 290 11.65 -10.87 -2.55
C TRP A 290 11.70 -12.39 -2.65
N GLU A 291 12.83 -12.93 -3.10
CA GLU A 291 13.04 -14.36 -3.14
C GLU A 291 12.89 -15.01 -1.75
N ASN A 292 11.98 -15.99 -1.66
CA ASN A 292 11.70 -16.73 -0.44
C ASN A 292 11.61 -18.25 -0.69
N LYS A 293 12.33 -19.06 0.11
CA LYS A 293 12.29 -20.54 0.04
C LYS A 293 10.89 -21.14 0.23
N SER A 294 10.00 -20.45 0.96
CA SER A 294 8.60 -20.88 1.10
C SER A 294 7.81 -20.60 -0.19
N VAL A 295 7.96 -19.40 -0.74
CA VAL A 295 7.38 -18.99 -2.03
C VAL A 295 7.81 -19.95 -3.13
N LYS A 296 9.12 -20.23 -3.25
CA LYS A 296 9.68 -21.21 -4.20
C LYS A 296 9.01 -22.59 -4.15
N ARG A 297 8.64 -23.06 -2.96
CA ARG A 297 7.99 -24.37 -2.77
C ARG A 297 6.49 -24.34 -3.04
N SER A 298 5.86 -23.19 -2.82
CA SER A 298 4.41 -23.04 -2.94
C SER A 298 3.95 -22.70 -4.36
N ASN A 299 4.84 -22.15 -5.20
CA ASN A 299 4.55 -21.59 -6.53
C ASN A 299 3.35 -20.62 -6.57
N ARG A 300 2.96 -20.04 -5.42
CA ARG A 300 1.77 -19.20 -5.30
C ARG A 300 1.94 -17.82 -5.92
N TYR A 301 3.18 -17.31 -5.98
CA TYR A 301 3.54 -16.02 -6.56
C TYR A 301 4.98 -16.07 -7.08
N SER A 302 5.27 -15.31 -8.14
CA SER A 302 6.62 -15.15 -8.69
C SER A 302 7.53 -14.33 -7.75
N TYR A 303 8.84 -14.44 -7.95
CA TYR A 303 9.84 -13.63 -7.25
C TYR A 303 10.83 -13.06 -8.26
N LEU A 304 11.46 -11.94 -7.90
CA LEU A 304 12.52 -11.33 -8.71
C LEU A 304 13.89 -11.59 -8.11
N SER A 305 14.86 -11.81 -8.99
CA SER A 305 16.28 -11.83 -8.60
C SER A 305 16.75 -10.43 -8.22
N SER A 306 17.80 -10.36 -7.41
CA SER A 306 18.47 -9.09 -7.05
C SER A 306 18.88 -8.26 -8.28
N TRP A 307 19.28 -8.92 -9.37
CA TRP A 307 19.64 -8.23 -10.61
C TRP A 307 18.43 -7.62 -11.30
N GLN A 308 17.32 -8.35 -11.43
CA GLN A 308 16.07 -7.81 -11.99
C GLN A 308 15.55 -6.63 -11.17
N ILE A 309 15.64 -6.68 -9.83
CA ILE A 309 15.27 -5.56 -8.96
C ILE A 309 16.16 -4.35 -9.24
N LYS A 310 17.48 -4.52 -9.42
CA LYS A 310 18.39 -3.41 -9.77
C LYS A 310 18.02 -2.73 -11.10
N GLN A 311 17.52 -3.48 -12.07
CA GLN A 311 17.15 -2.96 -13.41
C GLN A 311 15.91 -2.07 -13.41
N ILE A 312 15.14 -1.99 -12.31
CA ILE A 312 14.00 -1.08 -12.24
C ILE A 312 14.51 0.36 -12.38
N PRO A 313 13.94 1.17 -13.28
CA PRO A 313 14.46 2.49 -13.63
C PRO A 313 14.06 3.57 -12.61
N VAL A 314 14.26 3.33 -11.31
CA VAL A 314 13.96 4.29 -10.22
C VAL A 314 14.61 5.66 -10.48
N PRO A 315 15.88 5.77 -10.89
CA PRO A 315 16.48 7.08 -11.20
C PRO A 315 15.77 7.83 -12.34
N ALA A 316 15.19 7.11 -13.30
CA ALA A 316 14.44 7.72 -14.40
C ALA A 316 13.01 8.11 -14.00
N LEU A 317 12.45 7.54 -12.93
CA LEU A 317 11.10 7.86 -12.43
C LEU A 317 11.14 8.94 -11.33
N ALA A 318 12.26 9.05 -10.62
CA ALA A 318 12.43 9.98 -9.51
C ALA A 318 12.52 11.44 -9.94
N ALA A 319 11.82 12.31 -9.22
CA ALA A 319 12.10 13.75 -9.20
C ALA A 319 13.39 14.04 -8.40
N PRO A 320 14.00 15.23 -8.55
CA PRO A 320 15.08 15.66 -7.67
C PRO A 320 14.68 15.56 -6.18
N ASN A 321 15.59 15.07 -5.34
CA ASN A 321 15.34 14.82 -3.91
C ASN A 321 14.20 13.83 -3.59
N CYS A 322 13.82 12.98 -4.54
CA CYS A 322 12.80 11.94 -4.34
C CYS A 322 13.10 11.08 -3.11
N LEU A 323 12.11 10.91 -2.24
CA LEU A 323 12.12 9.98 -1.13
C LEU A 323 11.77 8.57 -1.65
N VAL A 324 12.71 7.64 -1.51
CA VAL A 324 12.53 6.24 -1.84
C VAL A 324 12.31 5.45 -0.55
N VAL A 325 11.21 4.70 -0.48
CA VAL A 325 10.85 3.86 0.66
C VAL A 325 10.75 2.41 0.17
N THR A 326 11.52 1.51 0.75
CA THR A 326 11.56 0.11 0.32
C THR A 326 11.17 -0.81 1.46
N TRP A 327 10.12 -1.60 1.27
CA TRP A 327 9.73 -2.68 2.18
C TRP A 327 10.72 -3.83 2.08
N VAL A 328 11.19 -4.32 3.23
CA VAL A 328 12.18 -5.39 3.33
C VAL A 328 11.71 -6.43 4.34
N THR A 329 11.74 -7.70 3.94
CA THR A 329 11.49 -8.82 4.86
C THR A 329 12.58 -8.88 5.94
N ASN A 330 12.34 -9.56 7.06
CA ASN A 330 13.35 -9.77 8.12
C ASN A 330 14.58 -10.63 7.73
N ARG A 331 14.78 -10.92 6.44
CA ARG A 331 15.98 -11.60 5.95
C ARG A 331 17.10 -10.59 5.75
N GLN A 332 18.16 -10.71 6.54
CA GLN A 332 19.30 -9.79 6.51
C GLN A 332 19.99 -9.69 5.15
N LYS A 333 19.96 -10.74 4.32
CA LYS A 333 20.47 -10.66 2.96
C LYS A 333 19.79 -9.56 2.13
N HIS A 334 18.48 -9.39 2.29
CA HIS A 334 17.69 -8.40 1.55
C HIS A 334 17.92 -7.00 2.09
N LEU A 335 18.03 -6.86 3.43
CA LEU A 335 18.37 -5.58 4.05
C LEU A 335 19.76 -5.09 3.62
N ARG A 336 20.77 -5.97 3.66
CA ARG A 336 22.13 -5.65 3.18
C ARG A 336 22.13 -5.27 1.70
N PHE A 337 21.44 -6.06 0.86
CA PHE A 337 21.31 -5.77 -0.56
C PHE A 337 20.71 -4.38 -0.80
N VAL A 338 19.61 -4.02 -0.12
CA VAL A 338 18.99 -2.70 -0.29
C VAL A 338 19.97 -1.58 0.06
N LYS A 339 20.59 -1.65 1.25
CA LYS A 339 21.44 -0.57 1.78
C LYS A 339 22.80 -0.44 1.07
N HIS A 340 23.41 -1.55 0.69
CA HIS A 340 24.81 -1.58 0.21
C HIS A 340 24.94 -1.82 -1.28
N GLU A 341 23.88 -2.24 -1.97
CA GLU A 341 23.94 -2.50 -3.41
C GLU A 341 22.87 -1.76 -4.19
N LEU A 342 21.59 -1.90 -3.82
CA LEU A 342 20.47 -1.36 -4.60
C LEU A 342 20.44 0.17 -4.53
N TYR A 343 20.47 0.74 -3.32
CA TYR A 343 20.44 2.19 -3.14
C TYR A 343 21.66 2.88 -3.76
N PRO A 344 22.91 2.41 -3.54
CA PRO A 344 24.06 2.92 -4.27
C PRO A 344 23.92 2.83 -5.79
N TYR A 345 23.39 1.72 -6.33
CA TYR A 345 23.18 1.55 -7.77
C TYR A 345 22.17 2.56 -8.35
N TRP A 346 21.15 2.95 -7.58
CA TRP A 346 20.17 3.97 -7.96
C TRP A 346 20.57 5.40 -7.55
N SER A 347 21.80 5.62 -7.07
CA SER A 347 22.22 6.91 -6.51
C SER A 347 21.33 7.41 -5.36
N VAL A 348 20.78 6.49 -4.57
CA VAL A 348 19.97 6.76 -3.39
C VAL A 348 20.86 6.74 -2.15
N LYS A 349 20.84 7.80 -1.35
CA LYS A 349 21.46 7.83 -0.03
C LYS A 349 20.51 7.23 0.99
N THR A 350 20.92 6.17 1.69
CA THR A 350 20.17 5.65 2.84
C THR A 350 20.09 6.71 3.95
N LEU A 351 18.89 6.94 4.48
CA LEU A 351 18.61 7.93 5.52
C LEU A 351 18.22 7.28 6.85
N ALA A 352 17.30 6.32 6.83
CA ALA A 352 16.74 5.73 8.04
C ALA A 352 16.18 4.32 7.81
N GLU A 353 15.99 3.58 8.91
CA GLU A 353 15.21 2.34 8.95
C GLU A 353 14.01 2.51 9.87
N TRP A 354 12.81 2.18 9.40
CA TRP A 354 11.58 2.15 10.20
C TRP A 354 11.03 0.71 10.31
N HIS A 355 10.07 0.50 11.23
CA HIS A 355 9.50 -0.81 11.50
C HIS A 355 7.98 -0.76 11.50
N TRP A 356 7.33 -1.54 10.64
CA TRP A 356 5.89 -1.80 10.76
C TRP A 356 5.67 -2.96 11.72
N VAL A 357 5.09 -2.67 12.88
CA VAL A 357 4.76 -3.63 13.92
C VAL A 357 3.28 -4.02 13.83
N LYS A 358 3.03 -5.32 13.87
CA LYS A 358 1.72 -5.94 13.72
C LYS A 358 1.19 -6.37 15.08
N VAL A 359 0.08 -5.77 15.48
CA VAL A 359 -0.63 -6.09 16.72
C VAL A 359 -2.04 -6.63 16.44
N THR A 360 -2.62 -7.31 17.40
CA THR A 360 -4.03 -7.70 17.42
C THR A 360 -4.92 -6.50 17.78
N ARG A 361 -6.23 -6.65 17.64
CA ARG A 361 -7.23 -5.73 18.20
C ARG A 361 -7.13 -5.56 19.72
N THR A 362 -6.46 -6.50 20.40
CA THR A 362 -6.18 -6.45 21.84
C THR A 362 -4.85 -5.77 22.18
N GLY A 363 -4.07 -5.35 21.19
CA GLY A 363 -2.76 -4.73 21.37
C GLY A 363 -1.61 -5.71 21.61
N GLU A 364 -1.85 -7.02 21.50
CA GLU A 364 -0.80 -8.04 21.59
C GLU A 364 -0.08 -8.18 20.25
N PHE A 365 1.18 -8.58 20.23
CA PHE A 365 1.84 -8.90 18.96
C PHE A 365 1.16 -10.09 18.27
N VAL A 366 0.93 -10.00 16.95
CA VAL A 366 0.32 -11.11 16.19
C VAL A 366 1.18 -12.38 16.18
N LEU A 367 2.47 -12.23 16.46
CA LEU A 367 3.45 -13.30 16.66
C LEU A 367 4.37 -12.93 17.83
N PRO A 368 4.90 -13.89 18.59
CA PRO A 368 5.86 -13.59 19.64
C PRO A 368 7.04 -12.78 19.11
N LEU A 369 7.41 -11.67 19.78
CA LEU A 369 8.50 -10.80 19.36
C LEU A 369 9.83 -11.56 19.20
N ASP A 370 10.10 -12.47 20.14
CA ASP A 370 11.31 -13.29 20.20
C ASP A 370 11.23 -14.57 19.34
N SER A 371 10.21 -14.73 18.49
CA SER A 371 10.08 -15.89 17.60
C SER A 371 11.29 -16.01 16.66
N LEU A 372 11.85 -17.21 16.53
CA LEU A 372 13.09 -17.47 15.78
C LEU A 372 12.93 -17.29 14.27
N HIS A 373 11.77 -17.64 13.71
CA HIS A 373 11.59 -17.73 12.25
C HIS A 373 10.74 -16.61 11.65
N LYS A 374 9.79 -16.08 12.40
CA LYS A 374 8.90 -15.00 11.96
C LYS A 374 8.84 -13.95 13.03
N LYS A 375 8.96 -12.68 12.64
CA LYS A 375 8.82 -11.55 13.55
C LYS A 375 7.45 -10.89 13.35
N PRO A 376 6.87 -10.26 14.39
CA PRO A 376 5.64 -9.49 14.27
C PRO A 376 5.88 -8.11 13.65
N TYR A 377 7.01 -7.88 13.00
CA TYR A 377 7.30 -6.62 12.35
C TYR A 377 7.96 -6.83 10.99
N GLU A 378 7.94 -5.81 10.14
CA GLU A 378 8.66 -5.72 8.86
C GLU A 378 9.45 -4.42 8.81
N VAL A 379 10.56 -4.40 8.04
CA VAL A 379 11.47 -3.25 7.98
C VAL A 379 11.14 -2.40 6.75
N LEU A 380 11.21 -1.09 6.90
CA LEU A 380 11.25 -0.13 5.80
C LEU A 380 12.62 0.53 5.79
N VAL A 381 13.29 0.54 4.64
CA VAL A 381 14.48 1.37 4.44
C VAL A 381 14.03 2.63 3.72
N LEU A 382 14.43 3.80 4.23
CA LEU A 382 14.15 5.09 3.64
C LEU A 382 15.46 5.68 3.11
N GLY A 383 15.43 6.18 1.90
CA GLY A 383 16.56 6.84 1.26
C GLY A 383 16.13 7.99 0.38
N ARG A 384 17.07 8.82 -0.05
CA ARG A 384 16.79 9.95 -0.94
C ARG A 384 17.68 9.91 -2.17
N VAL A 385 17.09 10.09 -3.34
CA VAL A 385 17.84 10.21 -4.59
C VAL A 385 18.75 11.42 -4.50
N GLN A 386 20.04 11.21 -4.73
CA GLN A 386 21.02 12.29 -4.78
C GLN A 386 20.92 12.96 -6.15
N GLY A 387 20.77 14.29 -6.18
CA GLY A 387 20.91 15.08 -7.39
C GLY A 387 22.35 15.08 -7.91
N GLY A 388 22.57 15.61 -9.11
CA GLY A 388 23.94 15.78 -9.62
C GLY A 388 24.75 16.74 -8.73
N GLU A 389 26.09 16.65 -8.76
CA GLU A 389 26.99 17.50 -7.94
C GLU A 389 26.68 19.01 -8.08
N LYS A 390 26.19 19.44 -9.25
CA LYS A 390 25.82 20.83 -9.53
C LYS A 390 24.51 21.28 -8.86
N GLU A 391 23.60 20.36 -8.56
CA GLU A 391 22.31 20.63 -7.90
C GLU A 391 22.44 20.60 -6.38
N ALA A 392 23.34 19.76 -5.85
CA ALA A 392 23.68 19.71 -4.43
C ALA A 392 24.22 21.04 -3.88
N LEU A 393 24.91 21.83 -4.71
CA LEU A 393 25.41 23.17 -4.34
C LEU A 393 24.34 24.27 -4.37
N ARG A 394 23.20 24.07 -5.03
CA ARG A 394 22.26 25.17 -5.31
C ARG A 394 21.02 25.20 -4.43
N LYS A 395 20.71 24.14 -3.67
CA LYS A 395 19.55 24.14 -2.78
C LYS A 395 19.73 23.22 -1.57
N SER A 396 20.15 23.77 -0.44
CA SER A 396 19.67 23.28 0.86
C SER A 396 18.23 23.75 1.03
N GLU A 397 17.28 23.19 0.27
CA GLU A 397 15.88 23.33 0.67
C GLU A 397 15.73 22.67 2.05
N ASP A 398 14.85 23.22 2.90
CA ASP A 398 14.53 22.77 4.25
C ASP A 398 13.94 21.35 4.26
N VAL A 399 14.74 20.34 3.94
CA VAL A 399 14.28 18.97 3.94
C VAL A 399 14.42 18.43 5.35
N LEU A 400 13.28 18.18 5.99
CA LEU A 400 13.22 17.68 7.36
C LEU A 400 14.04 16.39 7.49
N PRO A 401 14.83 16.27 8.57
CA PRO A 401 15.59 15.05 8.83
C PRO A 401 14.61 13.89 9.06
N ILE A 402 14.89 12.76 8.41
CA ILE A 402 14.12 11.54 8.62
C ILE A 402 14.68 10.84 9.86
N PRO A 403 13.89 10.69 10.93
CA PRO A 403 14.36 10.06 12.16
C PRO A 403 14.57 8.57 11.96
N GLU A 404 15.54 8.00 12.67
CA GLU A 404 15.82 6.58 12.65
C GLU A 404 14.87 5.79 13.57
N HIS A 405 14.58 4.55 13.20
CA HIS A 405 13.84 3.56 14.00
C HIS A 405 12.44 3.98 14.45
N LYS A 406 11.68 4.70 13.62
CA LYS A 406 10.25 4.92 13.89
C LYS A 406 9.42 3.66 13.73
N LEU A 407 8.34 3.58 14.51
CA LEU A 407 7.38 2.49 14.48
C LEU A 407 6.09 2.91 13.77
N ILE A 408 5.58 2.04 12.90
CA ILE A 408 4.20 2.10 12.43
C ILE A 408 3.51 0.92 13.11
N VAL A 409 2.61 1.16 14.06
CA VAL A 409 1.87 0.09 14.75
C VAL A 409 0.47 0.04 14.16
N SER A 410 0.04 -1.14 13.70
CA SER A 410 -1.33 -1.33 13.24
C SER A 410 -1.80 -2.77 13.35
N VAL A 411 -3.12 -2.96 13.31
CA VAL A 411 -3.71 -4.28 13.07
C VAL A 411 -3.53 -4.61 11.59
N PRO A 412 -2.84 -5.71 11.23
CA PRO A 412 -2.64 -6.05 9.84
C PRO A 412 -3.94 -6.53 9.22
N CYS A 413 -4.06 -6.36 7.91
CA CYS A 413 -5.07 -7.06 7.14
C CYS A 413 -4.70 -8.55 7.06
N SER A 414 -5.70 -9.44 7.14
CA SER A 414 -5.52 -10.88 7.02
C SER A 414 -5.20 -11.31 5.58
N LEU A 415 -5.47 -10.45 4.59
CA LEU A 415 -5.01 -10.65 3.22
C LEU A 415 -3.48 -10.54 3.16
N HIS A 416 -2.87 -11.56 2.57
CA HIS A 416 -1.42 -11.69 2.54
C HIS A 416 -0.77 -10.52 1.77
N SER A 417 0.31 -9.97 2.35
CA SER A 417 1.08 -8.85 1.78
C SER A 417 0.30 -7.54 1.61
N HIS A 418 -0.81 -7.34 2.32
CA HIS A 418 -1.47 -6.03 2.36
C HIS A 418 -0.79 -5.13 3.40
N LYS A 419 0.06 -4.21 2.92
CA LYS A 419 0.80 -3.25 3.77
C LYS A 419 -0.09 -2.08 4.17
N PRO A 420 0.14 -1.44 5.34
CA PRO A 420 -0.54 -0.21 5.69
C PRO A 420 -0.13 0.89 4.71
N PRO A 421 -1.09 1.66 4.19
CA PRO A 421 -0.78 2.85 3.40
C PRO A 421 0.10 3.83 4.17
N LEU A 422 1.01 4.49 3.47
CA LEU A 422 2.06 5.31 4.09
C LEU A 422 1.81 6.82 3.98
N THR A 423 0.81 7.28 3.22
CA THR A 423 0.63 8.71 2.89
C THR A 423 0.58 9.59 4.14
N ALA A 424 -0.26 9.24 5.12
CA ALA A 424 -0.40 10.03 6.35
C ALA A 424 0.85 10.01 7.24
N VAL A 425 1.62 8.91 7.22
CA VAL A 425 2.86 8.77 8.00
C VAL A 425 4.01 9.55 7.34
N LEU A 426 4.06 9.54 6.00
CA LEU A 426 5.09 10.24 5.24
C LEU A 426 4.80 11.75 5.09
N ALA A 427 3.55 12.18 5.25
CA ALA A 427 3.11 13.58 5.11
C ALA A 427 3.96 14.59 5.90
N GLU A 428 4.52 14.17 7.03
CA GLU A 428 5.37 15.02 7.88
C GLU A 428 6.77 15.28 7.29
N PHE A 429 7.20 14.48 6.31
CA PHE A 429 8.55 14.49 5.74
C PHE A 429 8.58 14.83 4.25
N ILE A 430 7.41 15.16 3.69
CA ILE A 430 7.21 15.47 2.28
C ILE A 430 6.42 16.78 2.17
N LYS A 431 6.56 17.46 1.04
CA LYS A 431 5.75 18.66 0.75
C LYS A 431 4.28 18.24 0.51
N PRO A 432 3.30 19.13 0.72
CA PRO A 432 1.94 18.89 0.25
C PRO A 432 1.91 18.75 -1.28
N ASP A 433 0.86 18.10 -1.79
CA ASP A 433 0.57 17.96 -3.23
C ASP A 433 1.72 17.38 -4.07
N VAL A 434 2.34 16.31 -3.56
CA VAL A 434 3.44 15.61 -4.23
C VAL A 434 2.97 14.44 -5.09
N GLU A 435 3.66 14.21 -6.20
CA GLU A 435 3.46 13.03 -7.04
C GLU A 435 4.07 11.80 -6.36
N CYS A 436 3.23 10.79 -6.11
CA CYS A 436 3.62 9.56 -5.44
C CYS A 436 3.50 8.34 -6.38
N LEU A 437 4.46 7.43 -6.31
CA LEU A 437 4.46 6.17 -7.04
C LEU A 437 4.60 4.98 -6.10
N GLU A 438 3.79 3.95 -6.30
CA GLU A 438 3.94 2.64 -5.66
C GLU A 438 4.34 1.59 -6.71
N LEU A 439 5.51 0.97 -6.53
CA LEU A 439 6.02 -0.10 -7.38
C LEU A 439 5.79 -1.46 -6.74
N PHE A 440 5.38 -2.44 -7.55
CA PHE A 440 4.86 -3.75 -7.11
C PHE A 440 3.59 -3.65 -6.27
N ALA A 441 2.79 -2.62 -6.56
CA ALA A 441 1.53 -2.36 -5.91
C ALA A 441 0.56 -3.53 -6.12
N ARG A 442 -0.31 -3.74 -5.12
CA ARG A 442 -1.49 -4.61 -5.20
C ARG A 442 -2.77 -3.89 -4.78
N ASN A 443 -2.61 -2.67 -4.30
CA ASN A 443 -3.66 -1.79 -3.83
C ASN A 443 -3.49 -0.43 -4.52
N LEU A 444 -4.60 0.21 -4.87
CA LEU A 444 -4.62 1.58 -5.35
C LEU A 444 -4.87 2.57 -4.22
N GLN A 445 -4.26 3.75 -4.33
CA GLN A 445 -4.42 4.85 -3.38
C GLN A 445 -4.81 6.13 -4.15
N PRO A 446 -5.73 6.96 -3.64
CA PRO A 446 -6.04 8.25 -4.26
C PRO A 446 -4.83 9.16 -4.32
N GLY A 447 -4.61 9.80 -5.46
CA GLY A 447 -3.46 10.69 -5.71
C GLY A 447 -2.15 9.95 -5.99
N TRP A 448 -2.16 8.62 -6.12
CA TRP A 448 -0.96 7.83 -6.40
C TRP A 448 -1.02 7.24 -7.81
N THR A 449 0.16 7.14 -8.42
CA THR A 449 0.38 6.18 -9.50
C THR A 449 0.80 4.84 -8.90
N SER A 450 0.21 3.74 -9.36
CA SER A 450 0.53 2.40 -8.89
C SER A 450 0.95 1.50 -10.05
N TRP A 451 1.98 0.68 -9.88
CA TRP A 451 2.39 -0.28 -10.90
C TRP A 451 2.62 -1.66 -10.31
N GLY A 452 2.16 -2.69 -11.01
CA GLY A 452 2.44 -4.08 -10.70
C GLY A 452 1.59 -5.05 -11.53
N ASN A 453 2.02 -6.30 -11.64
CA ASN A 453 1.27 -7.35 -12.34
C ASN A 453 0.06 -7.88 -11.54
N GLU A 454 -0.15 -7.39 -10.32
CA GLU A 454 -1.33 -7.64 -9.50
C GLU A 454 -1.92 -6.31 -8.98
N VAL A 455 -1.72 -5.19 -9.70
CA VAL A 455 -1.99 -3.84 -9.18
C VAL A 455 -3.45 -3.59 -8.75
N LEU A 456 -4.40 -4.30 -9.35
CA LEU A 456 -5.83 -4.23 -9.03
C LEU A 456 -6.30 -5.28 -8.02
N LYS A 457 -5.39 -6.10 -7.47
CA LYS A 457 -5.77 -7.27 -6.66
C LYS A 457 -6.67 -6.93 -5.49
N PHE A 458 -6.38 -5.87 -4.74
CA PHE A 458 -7.19 -5.46 -3.58
C PHE A 458 -8.32 -4.48 -3.94
N GLN A 459 -8.54 -4.25 -5.23
CA GLN A 459 -9.63 -3.42 -5.76
C GLN A 459 -10.81 -4.28 -6.20
N HIS A 460 -10.69 -5.62 -6.14
CA HIS A 460 -11.77 -6.54 -6.48
C HIS A 460 -13.01 -6.26 -5.61
N ILE A 461 -14.18 -6.19 -6.25
CA ILE A 461 -15.42 -5.72 -5.60
C ILE A 461 -15.84 -6.55 -4.38
N ASP A 462 -15.51 -7.85 -4.35
CA ASP A 462 -15.81 -8.76 -3.22
C ASP A 462 -15.04 -8.44 -1.91
N TYR A 463 -14.01 -7.60 -1.98
CA TYR A 463 -13.35 -7.05 -0.79
C TYR A 463 -14.12 -5.87 -0.18
N PHE A 464 -15.16 -5.40 -0.86
CA PHE A 464 -15.98 -4.27 -0.46
C PHE A 464 -17.41 -4.70 -0.14
N THR A 465 -18.07 -3.90 0.68
CA THR A 465 -19.50 -3.97 0.97
C THR A 465 -20.15 -2.68 0.51
N LEU A 466 -21.37 -2.80 0.01
CA LEU A 466 -22.18 -1.66 -0.40
C LEU A 466 -22.81 -1.03 0.84
N LEU A 467 -22.48 0.23 1.12
CA LEU A 467 -23.27 1.05 2.02
C LEU A 467 -24.32 1.77 1.18
N GLN A 468 -25.52 1.20 1.13
CA GLN A 468 -26.68 1.95 0.70
C GLN A 468 -26.93 3.03 1.75
N LYS A 469 -26.98 4.29 1.33
CA LYS A 469 -27.48 5.36 2.20
C LYS A 469 -28.96 5.11 2.43
N GLU A 470 -29.37 5.02 3.69
CA GLU A 470 -30.76 5.27 4.10
C GLU A 470 -31.21 6.67 3.68
#